data_AF-A0A8S3J0C6-F1
#
_entry.id   AF-A0A8S3J0C6-F1
#
_cell.length_a   1.000
_cell.length_b   1.000
_cell.length_c   1.000
_cell.angle_alpha   90.00
_cell.angle_beta   90.00
_cell.angle_gamma   90.00
#
_symmetry.space_group_name_H-M   'P 1'
#
loop_
_entity.id
_entity.type
_entity.pdbx_description
1 polymer ?
#
loop_
_entity_poly.entity_id
_entity_poly.type
_entity_poly.pdbx_seq_one_letter_code
_entity_poly.pdbx_strand_id
1 'polypeptide(L)'
;MLCRTTTNNVEKQIIDIKLFQSGNWQSQYYQYSNWHGPHQLELTFDTLQSKVTGSGVDEVGMYSIEGIYSTQSRRMGLTKTYQLGTGNPLENLGHNVTIQVEWNKYTNQFEGK
;
A
#
# COMPACT_ATOMS: atom_id res chain seq x y z
N MET A 1 7.58 41.68 18.29
CA MET A 1 6.59 40.81 17.63
C MET A 1 7.36 39.68 16.96
N LEU A 2 7.47 38.52 17.62
CA LEU A 2 8.23 37.38 17.09
C LEU A 2 7.26 36.48 16.33
N CYS A 3 7.39 36.47 14.99
CA CYS A 3 6.67 35.56 14.11
C CYS A 3 7.21 34.14 14.32
N ARG A 4 6.42 33.27 14.94
CA ARG A 4 6.67 31.83 15.06
C ARG A 4 5.59 31.09 14.28
N THR A 5 5.81 30.85 12.99
CA THR A 5 4.98 29.89 12.23
C THR A 5 5.66 29.53 10.90
N THR A 6 6.74 28.74 10.95
CA THR A 6 7.26 28.08 9.72
C THR A 6 7.73 26.64 9.95
N THR A 7 8.03 26.25 11.19
CA THR A 7 8.63 24.94 11.50
C THR A 7 7.66 23.75 11.32
N ASN A 8 6.35 23.95 11.48
CA ASN A 8 5.40 22.82 11.56
C ASN A 8 5.01 22.20 10.20
N ASN A 9 5.06 22.95 9.11
CA ASN A 9 4.57 22.47 7.80
C ASN A 9 5.64 21.66 7.05
N VAL A 10 6.90 22.05 7.16
CA VAL A 10 8.02 21.39 6.47
C VAL A 10 8.31 20.02 7.09
N GLU A 11 8.36 19.93 8.43
CA GLU A 11 8.57 18.65 9.12
C GLU A 11 7.44 17.66 8.85
N LYS A 12 6.19 18.12 8.87
CA LYS A 12 5.03 17.29 8.52
C LYS A 12 5.11 16.78 7.09
N GLN A 13 5.45 17.63 6.12
CA GLN A 13 5.66 17.20 4.73
C GLN A 13 6.79 16.18 4.60
N ILE A 14 7.92 16.36 5.29
CA ILE A 14 9.05 15.41 5.26
C ILE A 14 8.64 14.06 5.84
N ILE A 15 7.88 14.04 6.94
CA ILE A 15 7.36 12.81 7.55
C ILE A 15 6.38 12.12 6.60
N ASP A 16 5.46 12.87 5.99
CA ASP A 16 4.47 12.31 5.07
C ASP A 16 5.14 11.79 3.77
N ILE A 17 6.28 12.36 3.32
CA ILE A 17 7.11 11.80 2.22
C ILE A 17 7.81 10.50 2.65
N LYS A 18 8.29 10.43 3.90
CA LYS A 18 8.94 9.22 4.42
C LYS A 18 7.98 8.05 4.63
N LEU A 19 6.68 8.32 4.67
CA LEU A 19 5.66 7.28 4.80
C LEU A 19 5.49 6.45 3.51
N PHE A 20 5.58 7.09 2.35
CA PHE A 20 5.37 6.45 1.04
C PHE A 20 6.71 6.21 0.35
N GLN A 21 7.46 5.24 0.85
CA GLN A 21 8.79 4.88 0.35
C GLN A 21 8.74 3.64 -0.52
N SER A 22 9.42 3.70 -1.67
CA SER A 22 9.59 2.55 -2.53
C SER A 22 10.45 1.48 -1.85
N GLY A 23 10.15 0.22 -2.11
CA GLY A 23 10.90 -0.92 -1.59
C GLY A 23 10.02 -2.11 -1.26
N ASN A 24 10.55 -2.98 -0.40
CA ASN A 24 9.85 -4.17 0.06
C ASN A 24 8.97 -3.85 1.27
N TRP A 25 7.72 -4.28 1.19
CA TRP A 25 6.71 -4.16 2.24
C TRP A 25 6.23 -5.54 2.65
N GLN A 26 5.72 -5.64 3.87
CA GLN A 26 5.00 -6.83 4.34
C GLN A 26 3.50 -6.54 4.32
N SER A 27 2.72 -7.47 3.80
CA SER A 27 1.25 -7.42 3.83
C SER A 27 0.69 -8.58 4.62
N GLN A 28 -0.37 -8.27 5.36
CA GLN A 28 -1.27 -9.25 5.95
C GLN A 28 -2.68 -8.78 5.63
N TYR A 29 -3.55 -9.69 5.20
CA TYR A 29 -4.90 -9.33 4.78
C TYR A 29 -5.90 -10.44 5.10
N TYR A 30 -7.17 -10.09 5.22
CA TYR A 30 -8.26 -11.03 5.43
C TYR A 30 -9.07 -11.18 4.16
N GLN A 31 -9.09 -12.38 3.59
CA GLN A 31 -9.81 -12.69 2.36
C GLN A 31 -10.39 -14.11 2.46
N TYR A 32 -11.56 -14.34 1.85
CA TYR A 32 -12.22 -15.66 1.84
C TYR A 32 -12.36 -16.32 3.22
N SER A 33 -12.67 -15.51 4.23
CA SER A 33 -12.82 -15.91 5.64
C SER A 33 -11.52 -16.40 6.31
N ASN A 34 -10.35 -16.13 5.72
CA ASN A 34 -9.05 -16.52 6.25
C ASN A 34 -8.09 -15.32 6.32
N TRP A 35 -7.17 -15.37 7.29
CA TRP A 35 -6.03 -14.46 7.36
C TRP A 35 -4.90 -15.00 6.49
N HIS A 36 -4.38 -14.16 5.61
CA HIS A 36 -3.24 -14.44 4.73
C HIS A 36 -2.03 -13.61 5.15
N GLY A 37 -0.84 -14.18 4.98
CA GLY A 37 0.44 -13.50 5.25
C GLY A 37 1.09 -13.79 6.61
N PRO A 38 2.23 -13.14 6.88
CA PRO A 38 2.78 -12.02 6.12
C PRO A 38 3.40 -12.42 4.75
N HIS A 39 3.11 -11.66 3.71
CA HIS A 39 3.75 -11.78 2.39
C HIS A 39 4.57 -10.55 2.07
N GLN A 40 5.70 -10.76 1.40
CA GLN A 40 6.49 -9.68 0.84
C GLN A 40 5.89 -9.21 -0.49
N LEU A 41 5.79 -7.90 -0.65
CA LEU A 41 5.49 -7.25 -1.92
C LEU A 41 6.43 -6.08 -2.14
N GLU A 42 6.61 -5.71 -3.40
CA GLU A 42 7.38 -4.52 -3.77
C GLU A 42 6.40 -3.40 -4.15
N LEU A 43 6.65 -2.19 -3.63
CA LEU A 43 5.95 -0.98 -4.03
C LEU A 43 6.94 0.05 -4.56
N THR A 44 6.55 0.75 -5.61
CA THR A 44 7.25 1.92 -6.17
C THR A 44 6.30 3.10 -6.15
N PHE A 45 6.71 4.18 -5.49
CA PHE A 45 5.94 5.41 -5.35
C PHE A 45 6.46 6.50 -6.31
N ASP A 46 5.57 7.02 -7.14
CA ASP A 46 5.78 8.21 -7.95
C ASP A 46 5.22 9.42 -7.21
N THR A 47 6.13 10.24 -6.66
CA THR A 47 5.81 11.43 -5.88
C THR A 47 5.27 12.59 -6.71
N LEU A 48 5.52 12.60 -8.03
CA LEU A 48 5.02 13.65 -8.92
C LEU A 48 3.56 13.38 -9.31
N GLN A 49 3.22 12.10 -9.51
CA GLN A 49 1.88 11.71 -9.94
C GLN A 49 0.98 11.21 -8.80
N SER A 50 1.51 11.08 -7.59
CA SER A 50 0.81 10.45 -6.46
C SER A 50 0.30 9.04 -6.80
N LYS A 51 1.12 8.30 -7.56
CA LYS A 51 0.82 6.93 -7.99
C LYS A 51 1.72 5.92 -7.30
N VAL A 52 1.19 4.72 -7.13
CA VAL A 52 1.94 3.58 -6.64
C VAL A 52 1.77 2.41 -7.60
N THR A 53 2.87 1.76 -7.93
CA THR A 53 2.88 0.50 -8.66
C THR A 53 3.60 -0.56 -7.82
N GLY A 54 3.42 -1.82 -8.16
CA GLY A 54 4.08 -2.88 -7.41
C GLY A 54 3.79 -4.26 -7.95
N SER A 55 4.33 -5.24 -7.24
CA SER A 55 4.04 -6.66 -7.50
C SER A 55 4.33 -7.49 -6.26
N GLY A 56 3.80 -8.70 -6.24
CA GLY A 56 4.07 -9.65 -5.17
C GLY A 56 3.54 -11.04 -5.49
N VAL A 57 3.73 -11.94 -4.52
CA VAL A 57 3.27 -13.33 -4.59
C VAL A 57 2.70 -13.71 -3.23
N ASP A 58 1.58 -14.41 -3.23
CA ASP A 58 0.97 -15.03 -2.06
C ASP A 58 0.35 -16.39 -2.41
N GLU A 59 -0.47 -16.95 -1.50
CA GLU A 59 -1.08 -18.26 -1.72
C GLU A 59 -2.10 -18.28 -2.87
N VAL A 60 -2.71 -17.13 -3.19
CA VAL A 60 -3.62 -17.01 -4.33
C VAL A 60 -2.81 -17.04 -5.62
N GLY A 61 -1.76 -16.23 -5.72
CA GLY A 61 -0.84 -16.30 -6.87
C GLY A 61 0.08 -15.10 -7.02
N MET A 62 0.66 -14.97 -8.21
CA MET A 62 1.44 -13.80 -8.59
C MET A 62 0.50 -12.65 -8.98
N TYR A 63 0.87 -11.42 -8.65
CA TYR A 63 0.04 -10.26 -8.94
C TYR A 63 0.85 -9.00 -9.20
N SER A 64 0.25 -8.07 -9.95
CA SER A 64 0.69 -6.69 -10.06
C SER A 64 -0.21 -5.77 -9.23
N ILE A 65 0.31 -4.60 -8.86
CA ILE A 65 -0.39 -3.55 -8.13
C ILE A 65 -0.34 -2.26 -8.94
N GLU A 66 -1.48 -1.60 -9.04
CA GLU A 66 -1.61 -0.20 -9.46
C GLU A 66 -2.47 0.56 -8.47
N GLY A 67 -2.13 1.82 -8.19
CA GLY A 67 -2.87 2.59 -7.22
C GLY A 67 -2.52 4.07 -7.18
N ILE A 68 -3.22 4.76 -6.28
CA ILE A 68 -2.98 6.16 -5.94
C ILE A 68 -2.84 6.30 -4.43
N TYR A 69 -2.11 7.32 -4.01
CA TYR A 69 -1.93 7.62 -2.60
C TYR A 69 -2.05 9.11 -2.31
N SER A 70 -2.27 9.45 -1.05
CA SER A 70 -2.34 10.83 -0.59
C SER A 70 -1.51 11.00 0.67
N THR A 71 -0.51 11.88 0.59
CA THR A 71 0.31 12.30 1.74
C THR A 71 -0.51 13.06 2.78
N GLN A 72 -1.53 13.80 2.34
CA GLN A 72 -2.37 14.61 3.22
C GLN A 72 -3.30 13.75 4.09
N SER A 73 -3.95 12.76 3.49
CA SER A 73 -4.86 11.86 4.20
C SER A 73 -4.18 10.60 4.70
N ARG A 74 -2.92 10.35 4.31
CA ARG A 74 -2.14 9.15 4.62
C ARG A 74 -2.85 7.85 4.22
N ARG A 75 -3.51 7.90 3.06
CA ARG A 75 -4.30 6.79 2.53
C ARG A 75 -3.75 6.33 1.19
N MET A 76 -3.98 5.06 0.87
CA MET A 76 -3.74 4.48 -0.45
C MET A 76 -4.95 3.68 -0.90
N GLY A 77 -5.26 3.79 -2.19
CA GLY A 77 -6.13 2.86 -2.89
C GLY A 77 -5.28 2.04 -3.84
N LEU A 78 -5.32 0.71 -3.71
CA LEU A 78 -4.56 -0.24 -4.49
C LEU A 78 -5.52 -1.15 -5.25
N THR A 79 -5.20 -1.46 -6.49
CA THR A 79 -5.82 -2.53 -7.26
C THR A 79 -4.77 -3.58 -7.53
N LYS A 80 -5.02 -4.76 -6.99
CA LYS A 80 -4.22 -5.96 -7.20
C LYS A 80 -4.83 -6.74 -8.35
N THR A 81 -4.03 -7.12 -9.32
CA THR A 81 -4.46 -7.93 -10.47
C THR A 81 -3.70 -9.24 -10.45
N TYR A 82 -4.40 -10.36 -10.22
CA TYR A 82 -3.76 -11.67 -10.21
C TYR A 82 -3.48 -12.16 -11.63
N GLN A 83 -2.30 -12.73 -11.84
CA GLN A 83 -1.94 -13.37 -13.10
C GLN A 83 -2.55 -14.78 -13.15
N LEU A 84 -3.45 -15.01 -14.11
CA LEU A 84 -4.08 -16.31 -14.33
C LEU A 84 -3.01 -17.40 -14.57
N GLY A 85 -3.24 -18.58 -13.98
CA GLY A 85 -2.32 -19.73 -14.11
C GLY A 85 -1.17 -19.75 -13.11
N THR A 86 -1.20 -18.89 -12.08
CA THR A 86 -0.23 -18.90 -10.97
C THR A 86 -0.92 -19.20 -9.64
N GLY A 87 -0.20 -19.79 -8.68
CA GLY A 87 -0.74 -20.08 -7.34
C GLY A 87 -1.91 -21.07 -7.34
N ASN A 88 -2.94 -20.80 -6.53
CA ASN A 88 -4.08 -21.68 -6.34
C ASN A 88 -5.10 -21.53 -7.49
N PRO A 89 -5.31 -22.53 -8.35
CA PRO A 89 -6.23 -22.43 -9.49
C PRO A 89 -7.71 -22.33 -9.10
N LEU A 90 -8.09 -22.66 -7.87
CA LEU A 90 -9.47 -22.53 -7.38
C LEU A 90 -9.79 -21.10 -6.94
N GLU A 91 -8.78 -20.32 -6.54
CA GLU A 91 -8.94 -18.96 -6.04
C GLU A 91 -8.47 -17.92 -7.07
N ASN A 92 -7.39 -18.21 -7.79
CA ASN A 92 -6.84 -17.33 -8.81
C ASN A 92 -7.55 -17.50 -10.16
N LEU A 93 -8.63 -16.75 -10.29
CA LEU A 93 -9.39 -16.62 -11.53
C LEU A 93 -8.90 -15.48 -12.45
N GLY A 94 -7.68 -14.97 -12.23
CA GLY A 94 -7.15 -13.81 -12.97
C GLY A 94 -7.93 -12.52 -12.69
N HIS A 95 -8.47 -12.39 -11.48
CA HIS A 95 -9.37 -11.32 -11.08
C HIS A 95 -8.64 -10.18 -10.37
N ASN A 96 -9.35 -9.06 -10.22
CA ASN A 96 -8.87 -7.89 -9.52
C ASN A 96 -9.42 -7.82 -8.09
N VAL A 97 -8.59 -7.35 -7.16
CA VAL A 97 -8.97 -7.05 -5.78
C VAL A 97 -8.59 -5.62 -5.47
N THR A 98 -9.55 -4.81 -5.04
CA THR A 98 -9.30 -3.43 -4.60
C THR A 98 -9.14 -3.38 -3.09
N ILE A 99 -8.11 -2.68 -2.64
CA ILE A 99 -7.73 -2.55 -1.24
C ILE A 99 -7.60 -1.06 -0.93
N GLN A 100 -8.14 -0.62 0.20
CA GLN A 100 -7.91 0.71 0.73
C GLN A 100 -7.24 0.61 2.09
N VAL A 101 -6.16 1.35 2.29
CA VAL A 101 -5.42 1.36 3.55
C VAL A 101 -5.16 2.79 4.04
N GLU A 102 -5.08 2.95 5.35
CA GLU A 102 -4.70 4.19 6.02
C GLU A 102 -3.50 3.93 6.95
N TRP A 103 -2.58 4.89 7.05
CA TRP A 103 -1.47 4.79 7.99
C TRP A 103 -1.94 4.93 9.43
N ASN A 104 -1.75 3.88 10.22
CA ASN A 104 -1.94 3.90 11.65
C ASN A 104 -0.63 4.30 12.35
N LYS A 105 -0.61 5.53 12.89
CA LYS A 105 0.54 6.10 13.62
C LYS A 105 0.86 5.41 14.96
N TYR A 106 -0.04 4.60 15.48
CA TYR A 106 0.14 3.90 16.76
C TYR A 106 0.82 2.55 16.56
N THR A 107 0.51 1.87 15.45
CA THR A 107 1.09 0.57 15.07
C THR A 107 2.23 0.69 14.06
N ASN A 108 2.43 1.89 13.49
CA ASN A 108 3.37 2.19 12.41
C ASN A 108 3.18 1.29 11.19
N GLN A 109 1.93 1.06 10.82
CA GLN A 109 1.54 0.16 9.73
C GLN A 109 0.39 0.75 8.92
N PHE A 110 0.29 0.34 7.66
CA PHE A 110 -0.92 0.58 6.86
C PHE A 110 -1.98 -0.46 7.20
N GLU A 111 -3.18 -0.01 7.54
CA GLU A 111 -4.30 -0.88 7.93
C GLU A 111 -5.48 -0.62 7.00
N GLY A 112 -6.08 -1.70 6.50
CA GLY A 112 -7.30 -1.66 5.70
C GLY A 112 -8.56 -1.79 6.55
N LYS A 113 -9.68 -1.28 6.04
CA LYS A 113 -11.03 -1.50 6.59
C LYS A 113 -11.88 -2.27 5.59
#